data_AF-A0A2S6HY53-F1
#
_entry.id   AF-A0A2S6HY53-F1
#
_cell.length_a   1.000
_cell.length_b   1.000
_cell.length_c   1.000
_cell.angle_alpha   90.00
_cell.angle_beta   90.00
_cell.angle_gamma   90.00
#
_symmetry.space_group_name_H-M   'P 1'
#
loop_
_entity.id
_entity.type
_entity.pdbx_description
1 polymer ?
#
loop_
_entity_poly.entity_id
_entity_poly.type
_entity_poly.pdbx_seq_one_letter_code
_entity_poly.pdbx_strand_id
1 'polypeptide(L)'
;MRISSLSNGNQMKYLKGITSYEIAPRDESLSRIIFQSPSEKDSYTKEDALLDQYMKQYRADIKIKDGTVIDNSDSPLRLIQRDKVTADELKDYAQYLAKAEKSKDIDWFGLTSDLSDMKIDFNNADKLNNKVDYLSSRYVYLKDYIQNSFTGTQKEENLTRLEDLYQKSKETLATSYSKTVGSFYESLGSSDSKEKMYQSMLSGIENRTAEYEDMLKEAGDYSGIENQGEEWLRTDDSYMAARLREYAVSKNSTLKTSDSSDAESSTYSLRDLAVAGLFASESSKQYNSIQMELFPDEETRIGLDLALQSMKTDLLIRKTGIGAEMSSLIKNSANVYMDKYINRLDENLANAADRTNLPGIKHSLNREAISRIYRYTLDQYQDSNDIKAAFQKGAQQAVSDFKSQYNSKGGFYSEKLYWEQFDNIPQYATNVKELSDYEKYSILIDRFTDSLKSGNTKNIELLFASGGRTLTEQFSYSAVDFYI
;
A
#
# COMPACT_ATOMS: atom_id res chain seq x y z
N MET A 1 -4.05 11.22 37.16
CA MET A 1 -4.72 10.68 35.96
C MET A 1 -4.96 9.20 36.17
N ARG A 2 -6.21 8.74 36.10
CA ARG A 2 -6.57 7.34 36.31
C ARG A 2 -6.01 6.48 35.18
N ILE A 3 -5.22 5.48 35.54
CA ILE A 3 -4.84 4.37 34.65
C ILE A 3 -6.11 3.53 34.48
N SER A 4 -6.77 3.62 33.33
CA SER A 4 -7.81 2.66 32.96
C SER A 4 -7.11 1.36 32.56
N SER A 5 -7.26 0.32 33.37
CA SER A 5 -6.92 -1.03 32.95
C SER A 5 -7.85 -1.40 31.80
N LEU A 6 -7.30 -1.61 30.60
CA LEU A 6 -8.02 -2.20 29.48
C LEU A 6 -8.32 -3.67 29.84
N SER A 7 -9.46 -3.95 30.47
CA SER A 7 -9.87 -5.34 30.68
C SER A 7 -10.33 -5.93 29.36
N ASN A 8 -9.84 -7.13 29.06
CA ASN A 8 -10.17 -7.86 27.85
C ASN A 8 -11.46 -8.66 28.10
N GLY A 9 -12.61 -7.97 28.09
CA GLY A 9 -13.92 -8.52 28.53
C GLY A 9 -14.42 -9.74 27.75
N ASN A 10 -13.98 -9.90 26.49
CA ASN A 10 -14.37 -11.02 25.61
C ASN A 10 -13.46 -12.27 25.71
N GLN A 11 -12.55 -12.35 26.67
CA GLN A 11 -11.65 -13.51 26.78
C GLN A 11 -12.37 -14.77 27.26
N MET A 12 -12.79 -15.62 26.32
CA MET A 12 -13.26 -16.97 26.63
C MET A 12 -12.06 -17.92 26.77
N LYS A 13 -11.71 -18.28 28.02
CA LYS A 13 -10.52 -19.09 28.34
C LYS A 13 -10.74 -20.57 28.04
N TYR A 14 -10.01 -21.10 27.06
CA TYR A 14 -9.94 -22.53 26.77
C TYR A 14 -8.74 -23.17 27.49
N LEU A 15 -8.99 -24.04 28.47
CA LEU A 15 -7.96 -24.63 29.35
C LEU A 15 -7.66 -26.09 28.98
N LYS A 16 -7.27 -26.37 27.74
CA LYS A 16 -6.80 -27.72 27.35
C LYS A 16 -5.44 -27.61 26.64
N GLY A 17 -4.42 -28.21 27.27
CA GLY A 17 -3.12 -28.59 26.69
C GLY A 17 -2.38 -27.54 25.87
N ILE A 18 -1.69 -26.61 26.53
CA ILE A 18 -0.77 -25.65 25.90
C ILE A 18 0.45 -26.43 25.38
N THR A 19 0.68 -26.47 24.06
CA THR A 19 1.77 -27.27 23.48
C THR A 19 3.00 -26.44 23.05
N SER A 20 2.86 -25.13 22.76
CA SER A 20 4.02 -24.25 22.50
C SER A 20 3.68 -22.75 22.58
N TYR A 21 4.55 -21.97 23.22
CA TYR A 21 4.57 -20.50 23.17
C TYR A 21 6.02 -20.03 23.11
N GLU A 22 6.28 -18.86 22.52
CA GLU A 22 7.63 -18.27 22.49
C GLU A 22 7.72 -17.10 23.48
N ILE A 23 8.91 -16.92 24.06
CA ILE A 23 9.26 -15.75 24.87
C ILE A 23 10.00 -14.78 23.96
N ALA A 24 9.37 -13.66 23.62
CA ALA A 24 9.94 -12.68 22.70
C ALA A 24 10.57 -11.48 23.45
N PRO A 25 11.68 -10.90 22.96
CA PRO A 25 12.32 -9.73 23.55
C PRO A 25 11.46 -8.46 23.37
N ARG A 26 11.57 -7.54 24.33
CA ARG A 26 10.77 -6.31 24.45
C ARG A 26 11.21 -5.24 23.42
N ASP A 27 10.65 -5.22 22.22
CA ASP A 27 10.78 -4.06 21.32
C ASP A 27 9.51 -3.76 20.49
N GLU A 28 9.50 -2.60 19.82
CA GLU A 28 8.38 -2.11 18.99
C GLU A 28 8.02 -3.03 17.81
N SER A 29 8.86 -3.99 17.44
CA SER A 29 8.56 -4.96 16.37
C SER A 29 7.54 -6.02 16.78
N LEU A 30 7.29 -6.19 18.09
CA LEU A 30 6.30 -7.15 18.60
C LEU A 30 4.88 -6.87 18.08
N SER A 31 4.46 -5.60 17.98
CA SER A 31 3.12 -5.28 17.46
C SER A 31 2.94 -5.70 15.99
N ARG A 32 3.99 -5.57 15.17
CA ARG A 32 4.00 -5.96 13.75
C ARG A 32 4.13 -7.47 13.54
N ILE A 33 4.89 -8.16 14.39
CA ILE A 33 5.16 -9.61 14.26
C ILE A 33 3.97 -10.47 14.73
N ILE A 34 3.18 -9.99 15.70
CA ILE A 34 2.16 -10.82 16.36
C ILE A 34 0.77 -10.65 15.73
N PHE A 35 0.43 -9.45 15.26
CA PHE A 35 -0.86 -9.16 14.66
C PHE A 35 -0.64 -8.35 13.38
N GLN A 36 -0.57 -9.02 12.23
CA GLN A 36 -0.87 -8.31 10.99
C GLN A 36 -2.31 -7.79 11.16
N SER A 37 -2.44 -6.47 11.37
CA SER A 37 -3.71 -5.79 11.60
C SER A 37 -4.65 -6.20 10.48
N PRO A 38 -5.92 -6.55 10.76
CA PRO A 38 -6.88 -6.87 9.72
C PRO A 38 -7.06 -5.72 8.70
N SER A 39 -6.65 -4.48 9.04
CA SER A 39 -6.58 -3.34 8.12
C SER A 39 -5.55 -3.49 6.98
N GLU A 40 -4.58 -4.38 7.14
CA GLU A 40 -3.53 -4.67 6.14
C GLU A 40 -3.89 -5.84 5.22
N LYS A 41 -5.03 -6.51 5.47
CA LYS A 41 -5.53 -7.65 4.69
C LYS A 41 -6.68 -7.23 3.77
N ASP A 42 -6.85 -7.91 2.64
CA ASP A 42 -7.98 -7.67 1.73
C ASP A 42 -9.28 -8.30 2.23
N SER A 43 -9.16 -9.40 2.95
CA SER A 43 -10.27 -10.20 3.42
C SER A 43 -10.03 -10.63 4.86
N TYR A 44 -11.13 -10.82 5.59
CA TYR A 44 -11.12 -11.39 6.93
C TYR A 44 -12.21 -12.46 6.99
N THR A 45 -11.77 -13.70 7.12
CA THR A 45 -12.60 -14.90 6.99
C THR A 45 -13.08 -15.42 8.36
N LYS A 46 -13.94 -16.45 8.34
CA LYS A 46 -14.31 -17.18 9.57
C LYS A 46 -13.09 -17.80 10.25
N GLU A 47 -12.13 -18.29 9.46
CA GLU A 47 -10.88 -18.87 9.96
C GLU A 47 -9.98 -17.80 10.61
N ASP A 48 -9.87 -16.61 9.99
CA ASP A 48 -9.16 -15.48 10.59
C ASP A 48 -9.79 -15.09 11.94
N ALA A 49 -11.12 -15.03 12.01
CA ALA A 49 -11.85 -14.73 13.25
C ALA A 49 -11.60 -15.80 14.33
N LEU A 50 -11.63 -17.08 13.95
CA LEU A 50 -11.40 -18.19 14.88
C LEU A 50 -9.97 -18.14 15.44
N LEU A 51 -8.99 -17.90 14.57
CA LEU A 51 -7.59 -17.75 14.95
C LEU A 51 -7.38 -16.52 15.83
N ASP A 52 -8.03 -15.39 15.51
CA ASP A 52 -7.93 -14.17 16.33
C ASP A 52 -8.53 -14.37 17.73
N GLN A 53 -9.72 -14.97 17.82
CA GLN A 53 -10.33 -15.33 19.11
C GLN A 53 -9.45 -16.30 19.91
N TYR A 54 -8.89 -17.32 19.26
CA TYR A 54 -7.94 -18.23 19.89
C TYR A 54 -6.71 -17.47 20.39
N MET A 55 -6.18 -16.52 19.64
CA MET A 55 -5.02 -15.73 20.05
C MET A 55 -5.33 -14.73 21.17
N LYS A 56 -6.58 -14.25 21.30
CA LYS A 56 -6.98 -13.30 22.37
C LYS A 56 -6.72 -13.82 23.78
N GLN A 57 -6.77 -15.14 23.99
CA GLN A 57 -6.52 -15.73 25.30
C GLN A 57 -5.05 -15.55 25.76
N TYR A 58 -4.14 -15.22 24.85
CA TYR A 58 -2.72 -14.94 25.14
C TYR A 58 -2.42 -13.44 25.29
N ARG A 59 -3.40 -12.54 25.05
CA ARG A 59 -3.24 -11.08 25.19
C ARG A 59 -3.30 -10.58 26.65
N ALA A 60 -3.45 -11.47 27.63
CA ALA A 60 -3.82 -11.13 29.01
C ALA A 60 -2.78 -10.27 29.76
N ASP A 61 -1.53 -10.21 29.29
CA ASP A 61 -0.44 -9.49 29.96
C ASP A 61 -0.12 -8.12 29.35
N ILE A 62 -0.88 -7.65 28.35
CA ILE A 62 -0.57 -6.43 27.58
C ILE A 62 -1.45 -5.24 28.02
N LYS A 63 -0.86 -4.09 28.39
CA LYS A 63 -1.60 -2.81 28.52
C LYS A 63 -1.25 -1.89 27.35
N ILE A 64 -2.18 -1.01 26.96
CA ILE A 64 -1.91 0.05 25.98
C ILE A 64 -2.17 1.39 26.67
N LYS A 65 -1.22 2.31 26.58
CA LYS A 65 -1.35 3.70 27.05
C LYS A 65 -0.97 4.63 25.90
N ASP A 66 -1.85 5.57 25.59
CA ASP A 66 -1.64 6.59 24.54
C ASP A 66 -1.40 6.05 23.11
N GLY A 67 -1.70 4.76 22.87
CA GLY A 67 -1.41 4.07 21.60
C GLY A 67 -0.09 3.31 21.60
N THR A 68 0.61 3.27 22.73
CA THR A 68 1.85 2.50 22.93
C THR A 68 1.59 1.34 23.86
N VAL A 69 2.11 0.16 23.51
CA VAL A 69 2.06 -1.03 24.37
C VAL A 69 2.95 -0.79 25.60
N ILE A 70 2.35 -0.85 26.79
CA ILE A 70 3.01 -0.80 28.09
C ILE A 70 2.80 -2.14 28.79
N ASP A 71 3.86 -2.95 28.85
CA ASP A 71 3.90 -4.13 29.71
C ASP A 71 4.32 -3.70 31.12
N ASN A 72 3.39 -3.79 32.08
CA ASN A 72 3.66 -3.55 33.50
C ASN A 72 3.56 -4.86 34.31
N SER A 73 3.68 -6.02 33.66
CA SER A 73 3.64 -7.32 34.35
C SER A 73 5.07 -7.82 34.63
N ASP A 74 5.27 -8.41 35.81
CA ASP A 74 6.51 -9.13 36.16
C ASP A 74 6.60 -10.51 35.45
N SER A 75 5.66 -10.82 34.56
CA SER A 75 5.55 -12.09 33.84
C SER A 75 5.97 -11.93 32.38
N PRO A 76 6.69 -12.89 31.78
CA PRO A 76 6.99 -12.86 30.35
C PRO A 76 5.69 -12.96 29.55
N LEU A 77 5.53 -12.08 28.54
CA LEU A 77 4.46 -12.15 27.57
C LEU A 77 4.39 -13.54 26.96
N ARG A 78 3.23 -14.20 27.09
CA ARG A 78 2.96 -15.45 26.38
C ARG A 78 2.36 -15.10 25.05
N LEU A 79 3.09 -15.39 23.98
CA LEU A 79 2.64 -15.13 22.62
C LEU A 79 2.64 -16.45 21.84
N ILE A 80 1.60 -16.65 21.03
CA ILE A 80 1.57 -17.73 20.06
C ILE A 80 1.64 -17.12 18.66
N GLN A 81 2.55 -17.63 17.83
CA GLN A 81 2.60 -17.26 16.42
C GLN A 81 1.49 -18.00 15.66
N ARG A 82 0.93 -17.34 14.65
CA ARG A 82 -0.21 -17.89 13.86
C ARG A 82 0.09 -19.27 13.28
N ASP A 83 1.30 -19.50 12.77
CA ASP A 83 1.75 -20.76 12.16
C ASP A 83 1.97 -21.90 13.16
N LYS A 84 1.96 -21.59 14.47
CA LYS A 84 2.11 -22.58 15.55
C LYS A 84 0.77 -23.09 16.08
N VAL A 85 -0.35 -22.48 15.68
CA VAL A 85 -1.67 -22.97 16.07
C VAL A 85 -2.05 -24.13 15.17
N THR A 86 -2.27 -25.30 15.74
CA THR A 86 -2.62 -26.51 14.97
C THR A 86 -4.09 -26.51 14.55
N ALA A 87 -4.40 -27.20 13.45
CA ALA A 87 -5.79 -27.37 12.99
C ALA A 87 -6.67 -28.08 14.04
N ASP A 88 -6.11 -29.03 14.80
CA ASP A 88 -6.82 -29.71 15.88
C ASP A 88 -7.12 -28.76 17.05
N GLU A 89 -6.18 -27.88 17.43
CA GLU A 89 -6.42 -26.85 18.44
C GLU A 89 -7.53 -25.87 18.03
N LEU A 90 -7.53 -25.41 16.77
CA LEU A 90 -8.59 -24.54 16.25
C LEU A 90 -9.94 -25.25 16.20
N LYS A 91 -9.97 -26.52 15.80
CA LYS A 91 -11.20 -27.32 15.77
C LYS A 91 -11.79 -27.53 17.16
N ASP A 92 -10.94 -27.88 18.13
CA ASP A 92 -11.34 -28.05 19.53
C ASP A 92 -11.84 -26.71 20.12
N TYR A 93 -11.19 -25.60 19.77
CA TYR A 93 -11.61 -24.26 20.18
C TYR A 93 -12.93 -23.82 19.55
N ALA A 94 -13.16 -24.11 18.27
CA ALA A 94 -14.44 -23.83 17.61
C ALA A 94 -15.60 -24.56 18.29
N GLN A 95 -15.42 -25.82 18.71
CA GLN A 95 -16.42 -26.56 19.47
C GLN A 95 -16.68 -25.96 20.85
N TYR A 96 -15.66 -25.37 21.47
CA TYR A 96 -15.80 -24.63 22.72
C TYR A 96 -16.61 -23.35 22.51
N LEU A 97 -16.26 -22.53 21.52
CA LEU A 97 -16.99 -21.30 21.18
C LEU A 97 -18.47 -21.57 20.88
N ALA A 98 -18.78 -22.66 20.17
CA ALA A 98 -20.14 -23.06 19.86
C ALA A 98 -21.01 -23.37 21.10
N LYS A 99 -20.38 -23.69 22.25
CA LYS A 99 -21.06 -24.05 23.50
C LYS A 99 -20.94 -22.97 24.58
N ALA A 100 -20.01 -22.04 24.43
CA ALA A 100 -19.74 -21.03 25.43
C ALA A 100 -20.84 -19.95 25.44
N GLU A 101 -21.03 -19.31 26.59
CA GLU A 101 -21.95 -18.19 26.70
C GLU A 101 -21.42 -17.01 25.87
N LYS A 102 -22.28 -16.43 25.04
CA LYS A 102 -21.90 -15.30 24.19
C LYS A 102 -21.59 -14.09 25.06
N SER A 103 -20.31 -13.72 25.16
CA SER A 103 -19.93 -12.46 25.76
C SER A 103 -20.49 -11.30 24.95
N LYS A 104 -21.10 -10.33 25.62
CA LYS A 104 -21.55 -9.08 24.99
C LYS A 104 -20.48 -8.00 24.98
N ASP A 105 -19.38 -8.22 25.69
CA ASP A 105 -18.31 -7.22 25.81
C ASP A 105 -17.71 -6.90 24.44
N ILE A 106 -16.96 -5.80 24.37
CA ILE A 106 -16.26 -5.37 23.17
C ILE A 106 -14.77 -5.62 23.41
N ASP A 107 -14.08 -6.18 22.42
CA ASP A 107 -12.63 -6.32 22.45
C ASP A 107 -11.96 -4.96 22.18
N TRP A 108 -12.05 -4.08 23.15
CA TRP A 108 -11.48 -2.75 23.06
C TRP A 108 -9.96 -2.77 22.94
N PHE A 109 -9.30 -3.81 23.46
CA PHE A 109 -7.86 -3.97 23.32
C PHE A 109 -7.50 -4.24 21.86
N GLY A 110 -8.16 -5.22 21.23
CA GLY A 110 -8.02 -5.55 19.82
C GLY A 110 -8.32 -4.34 18.94
N LEU A 111 -9.45 -3.67 19.17
CA LEU A 111 -9.81 -2.47 18.41
C LEU A 111 -8.77 -1.36 18.55
N THR A 112 -8.28 -1.08 19.76
CA THR A 112 -7.25 -0.05 19.98
C THR A 112 -5.93 -0.42 19.30
N SER A 113 -5.54 -1.70 19.37
CA SER A 113 -4.33 -2.20 18.72
C SER A 113 -4.43 -2.06 17.20
N ASP A 114 -5.53 -2.51 16.61
CA ASP A 114 -5.74 -2.46 15.16
C ASP A 114 -5.74 -1.02 14.63
N LEU A 115 -6.41 -0.11 15.35
CA LEU A 115 -6.53 1.30 14.99
C LEU A 115 -5.28 2.14 15.31
N SER A 116 -4.31 1.58 16.03
CA SER A 116 -3.02 2.25 16.26
C SER A 116 -2.13 2.27 15.02
N ASP A 117 -2.34 1.35 14.07
CA ASP A 117 -1.55 1.18 12.85
C ASP A 117 -2.24 1.77 11.60
N MET A 118 -2.78 2.99 11.74
CA MET A 118 -3.56 3.66 10.70
C MET A 118 -2.75 4.70 9.91
N LYS A 119 -1.43 4.76 10.09
CA LYS A 119 -0.59 5.73 9.38
C LYS A 119 -0.41 5.35 7.91
N ILE A 120 -0.39 6.36 7.04
CA ILE A 120 0.02 6.24 5.64
C ILE A 120 1.42 6.83 5.45
N ASP A 121 2.29 6.02 4.84
CA ASP A 121 3.58 6.44 4.30
C ASP A 121 3.77 5.93 2.86
N PHE A 122 4.95 6.13 2.26
CA PHE A 122 5.20 5.68 0.88
C PHE A 122 5.23 4.16 0.73
N ASN A 123 5.36 3.37 1.79
CA ASN A 123 5.39 1.91 1.71
C ASN A 123 3.99 1.30 1.66
N ASN A 124 2.96 2.01 2.13
CA ASN A 124 1.59 1.50 2.22
C ASN A 124 0.53 2.45 1.62
N ALA A 125 0.94 3.41 0.79
CA ALA A 125 0.02 4.35 0.14
C ALA A 125 -1.05 3.64 -0.74
N ASP A 126 -0.73 2.45 -1.28
CA ASP A 126 -1.67 1.60 -2.02
C ASP A 126 -2.79 1.03 -1.13
N LYS A 127 -2.63 1.05 0.19
CA LYS A 127 -3.61 0.59 1.19
C LYS A 127 -4.57 1.67 1.65
N LEU A 128 -4.52 2.88 1.08
CA LEU A 128 -5.34 4.01 1.52
C LEU A 128 -6.83 3.63 1.65
N ASN A 129 -7.41 3.13 0.56
CA ASN A 129 -8.83 2.76 0.54
C ASN A 129 -9.12 1.62 1.51
N ASN A 130 -8.27 0.59 1.59
CA ASN A 130 -8.44 -0.51 2.54
C ASN A 130 -8.48 -0.01 3.99
N LYS A 131 -7.59 0.91 4.37
CA LYS A 131 -7.57 1.51 5.72
C LYS A 131 -8.81 2.37 5.98
N VAL A 132 -9.24 3.18 5.02
CA VAL A 132 -10.46 3.98 5.16
C VAL A 132 -11.68 3.05 5.29
N ASP A 133 -11.82 2.06 4.42
CA ASP A 133 -12.89 1.06 4.47
C ASP A 133 -12.89 0.30 5.79
N TYR A 134 -11.72 -0.08 6.28
CA TYR A 134 -11.55 -0.75 7.56
C TYR A 134 -12.06 0.10 8.72
N LEU A 135 -11.59 1.35 8.83
CA LEU A 135 -11.99 2.28 9.89
C LEU A 135 -13.49 2.54 9.84
N SER A 136 -14.02 2.89 8.68
CA SER A 136 -15.43 3.25 8.48
C SER A 136 -16.36 2.07 8.78
N SER A 137 -16.14 0.91 8.17
CA SER A 137 -17.01 -0.26 8.39
C SER A 137 -16.96 -0.79 9.83
N ARG A 138 -15.78 -0.75 10.49
CA ARG A 138 -15.65 -1.14 11.91
C ARG A 138 -16.39 -0.18 12.83
N TYR A 139 -16.25 1.13 12.61
CA TYR A 139 -16.98 2.14 13.37
C TYR A 139 -18.49 1.96 13.22
N VAL A 140 -18.98 1.84 11.99
CA VAL A 140 -20.41 1.69 11.70
C VAL A 140 -21.00 0.45 12.37
N TYR A 141 -20.33 -0.70 12.23
CA TYR A 141 -20.79 -1.93 12.87
C TYR A 141 -20.84 -1.81 14.40
N LEU A 142 -19.75 -1.34 15.02
CA LEU A 142 -19.68 -1.22 16.47
C LEU A 142 -20.68 -0.20 17.02
N LYS A 143 -20.91 0.91 16.30
CA LYS A 143 -21.90 1.92 16.67
C LYS A 143 -23.29 1.30 16.73
N ASP A 144 -23.70 0.57 15.70
CA ASP A 144 -24.99 -0.13 15.68
C ASP A 144 -25.07 -1.22 16.77
N TYR A 145 -24.04 -2.05 16.88
CA TYR A 145 -23.96 -3.10 17.90
C TYR A 145 -24.09 -2.53 19.32
N ILE A 146 -23.39 -1.43 19.62
CA ILE A 146 -23.47 -0.75 20.92
C ILE A 146 -24.88 -0.22 21.16
N GLN A 147 -25.47 0.42 20.13
CA GLN A 147 -26.80 1.01 20.21
C GLN A 147 -27.90 -0.02 20.50
N ASN A 148 -27.76 -1.23 19.97
CA ASN A 148 -28.74 -2.31 20.06
C ASN A 148 -28.48 -3.29 21.22
N SER A 149 -27.24 -3.41 21.70
CA SER A 149 -26.85 -4.43 22.68
C SER A 149 -26.68 -3.92 24.11
N PHE A 150 -26.56 -2.60 24.31
CA PHE A 150 -26.32 -1.97 25.61
C PHE A 150 -27.38 -0.90 25.94
N THR A 151 -27.51 -0.54 27.22
CA THR A 151 -28.47 0.47 27.71
C THR A 151 -27.87 1.34 28.81
N GLY A 152 -28.43 2.53 29.03
CA GLY A 152 -28.02 3.44 30.11
C GLY A 152 -26.55 3.87 30.02
N THR A 153 -25.91 4.06 31.18
CA THR A 153 -24.52 4.55 31.28
C THR A 153 -23.52 3.69 30.51
N GLN A 154 -23.68 2.36 30.49
CA GLN A 154 -22.75 1.49 29.76
C GLN A 154 -22.80 1.73 28.24
N LYS A 155 -23.98 2.05 27.69
CA LYS A 155 -24.12 2.45 26.28
C LYS A 155 -23.42 3.77 26.01
N GLU A 156 -23.62 4.76 26.87
CA GLU A 156 -22.99 6.08 26.74
C GLU A 156 -21.46 6.01 26.83
N GLU A 157 -20.92 5.23 27.78
CA GLU A 157 -19.48 5.01 27.93
C GLU A 157 -18.88 4.30 26.72
N ASN A 158 -19.55 3.25 26.21
CA ASN A 158 -19.09 2.52 25.03
C ASN A 158 -19.13 3.39 23.76
N LEU A 159 -20.19 4.20 23.56
CA LEU A 159 -20.28 5.10 22.42
C LEU A 159 -19.22 6.20 22.48
N THR A 160 -19.02 6.81 23.65
CA THR A 160 -17.98 7.84 23.84
C THR A 160 -16.60 7.28 23.51
N ARG A 161 -16.31 6.06 24.00
CA ARG A 161 -15.05 5.39 23.75
C ARG A 161 -14.84 5.04 22.27
N LEU A 162 -15.89 4.58 21.58
CA LEU A 162 -15.82 4.30 20.15
C LEU A 162 -15.54 5.59 19.36
N GLU A 163 -16.22 6.67 19.70
CA GLU A 163 -16.06 7.96 19.04
C GLU A 163 -14.65 8.52 19.21
N ASP A 164 -14.09 8.46 20.43
CA ASP A 164 -12.72 8.91 20.71
C ASP A 164 -11.68 8.14 19.86
N LEU A 165 -11.82 6.81 19.78
CA LEU A 165 -10.94 5.97 18.97
C LEU A 165 -11.08 6.26 17.47
N TYR A 166 -12.31 6.45 16.99
CA TYR A 166 -12.59 6.79 15.60
C TYR A 166 -11.97 8.14 15.21
N GLN A 167 -12.22 9.19 15.99
CA GLN A 167 -11.69 10.53 15.71
C GLN A 167 -10.16 10.55 15.75
N LYS A 168 -9.53 9.87 16.72
CA LYS A 168 -8.06 9.75 16.78
C LYS A 168 -7.49 9.05 15.54
N SER A 169 -8.16 8.01 15.07
CA SER A 169 -7.72 7.21 13.91
C SER A 169 -7.92 7.96 12.59
N LYS A 170 -9.07 8.65 12.44
CA LYS A 170 -9.37 9.55 11.32
C LYS A 170 -8.31 10.64 11.20
N GLU A 171 -7.99 11.30 12.32
CA GLU A 171 -6.96 12.33 12.38
C GLU A 171 -5.57 11.77 12.03
N THR A 172 -5.24 10.57 12.52
CA THR A 172 -3.97 9.89 12.21
C THR A 172 -3.83 9.61 10.71
N LEU A 173 -4.88 9.10 10.06
CA LEU A 173 -4.92 8.89 8.61
C LEU A 173 -4.69 10.20 7.85
N ALA A 174 -5.52 11.21 8.12
CA ALA A 174 -5.46 12.48 7.41
C ALA A 174 -4.11 13.19 7.59
N THR A 175 -3.64 13.30 8.83
CA THR A 175 -2.35 13.96 9.14
C THR A 175 -1.17 13.20 8.52
N SER A 176 -1.13 11.87 8.61
CA SER A 176 -0.01 11.08 8.05
C SER A 176 0.02 11.14 6.52
N TYR A 177 -1.14 10.96 5.88
CA TYR A 177 -1.28 11.07 4.43
C TYR A 177 -0.84 12.45 3.92
N SER A 178 -1.34 13.51 4.55
CA SER A 178 -0.99 14.89 4.22
C SER A 178 0.50 15.20 4.42
N LYS A 179 1.10 14.74 5.53
CA LYS A 179 2.53 14.92 5.79
C LYS A 179 3.42 14.11 4.85
N THR A 180 2.98 12.96 4.38
CA THR A 180 3.74 12.14 3.43
C THR A 180 3.48 12.59 1.99
N VAL A 181 2.28 12.33 1.48
CA VAL A 181 1.92 12.55 0.07
C VAL A 181 1.75 14.04 -0.21
N GLY A 182 1.05 14.78 0.65
CA GLY A 182 0.89 16.23 0.48
C GLY A 182 2.23 16.97 0.45
N SER A 183 3.15 16.65 1.36
CA SER A 183 4.52 17.21 1.36
C SER A 183 5.31 16.87 0.09
N PHE A 184 5.10 15.68 -0.50
CA PHE A 184 5.74 15.32 -1.76
C PHE A 184 5.30 16.28 -2.87
N TYR A 185 4.01 16.52 -3.03
CA TYR A 185 3.49 17.46 -4.04
C TYR A 185 3.91 18.91 -3.76
N GLU A 186 3.94 19.35 -2.51
CA GLU A 186 4.49 20.66 -2.14
C GLU A 186 5.97 20.78 -2.50
N SER A 187 6.76 19.72 -2.27
CA SER A 187 8.16 19.71 -2.66
C SER A 187 8.33 19.88 -4.18
N LEU A 188 7.36 19.44 -4.98
CA LEU A 188 7.33 19.58 -6.43
C LEU A 188 6.70 20.90 -6.91
N GLY A 189 6.46 21.86 -6.00
CA GLY A 189 6.01 23.21 -6.33
C GLY A 189 4.50 23.43 -6.28
N SER A 190 3.71 22.42 -5.88
CA SER A 190 2.27 22.56 -5.72
C SER A 190 1.92 23.01 -4.30
N SER A 191 1.94 24.33 -4.07
CA SER A 191 1.59 24.93 -2.78
C SER A 191 0.20 24.48 -2.32
N ASP A 192 0.01 24.40 -1.00
CA ASP A 192 -1.25 24.04 -0.34
C ASP A 192 -1.70 22.58 -0.55
N SER A 193 -0.92 21.74 -1.25
CA SER A 193 -1.25 20.32 -1.44
C SER A 193 -1.40 19.57 -0.11
N LYS A 194 -0.59 19.92 0.90
CA LYS A 194 -0.70 19.34 2.24
C LYS A 194 -2.08 19.62 2.85
N GLU A 195 -2.50 20.87 2.85
CA GLU A 195 -3.78 21.28 3.44
C GLU A 195 -4.96 20.69 2.66
N LYS A 196 -4.95 20.82 1.32
CA LYS A 196 -6.02 20.26 0.48
C LYS A 196 -6.18 18.75 0.69
N MET A 197 -5.08 18.00 0.70
CA MET A 197 -5.13 16.55 0.91
C MET A 197 -5.56 16.18 2.33
N TYR A 198 -5.19 16.96 3.34
CA TYR A 198 -5.66 16.76 4.71
C TYR A 198 -7.18 16.89 4.81
N GLN A 199 -7.74 18.00 4.30
CA GLN A 199 -9.19 18.21 4.30
C GLN A 199 -9.92 17.16 3.46
N SER A 200 -9.35 16.80 2.30
CA SER A 200 -9.90 15.75 1.44
C SER A 200 -9.92 14.38 2.10
N MET A 201 -8.91 14.05 2.90
CA MET A 201 -8.90 12.82 3.69
C MET A 201 -9.97 12.82 4.77
N LEU A 202 -10.14 13.93 5.50
CA LEU A 202 -11.18 14.03 6.54
C LEU A 202 -12.58 13.84 5.94
N SER A 203 -12.91 14.60 4.90
CA SER A 203 -14.20 14.51 4.21
C SER A 203 -14.40 13.14 3.55
N GLY A 204 -13.35 12.59 2.94
CA GLY A 204 -13.41 11.26 2.32
C GLY A 204 -13.74 10.15 3.31
N ILE A 205 -13.13 10.17 4.50
CA ILE A 205 -13.41 9.19 5.57
C ILE A 205 -14.84 9.36 6.08
N GLU A 206 -15.31 10.59 6.28
CA GLU A 206 -16.68 10.86 6.72
C GLU A 206 -17.72 10.40 5.71
N ASN A 207 -17.50 10.67 4.42
CA ASN A 207 -18.38 10.22 3.34
C ASN A 207 -18.40 8.69 3.26
N ARG A 208 -17.25 8.03 3.34
CA ARG A 208 -17.17 6.56 3.33
C ARG A 208 -17.86 5.95 4.56
N THR A 209 -17.76 6.59 5.72
CA THR A 209 -18.50 6.18 6.93
C THR A 209 -20.00 6.29 6.71
N ALA A 210 -20.50 7.41 6.16
CA ALA A 210 -21.92 7.57 5.86
C ALA A 210 -22.42 6.53 4.83
N GLU A 211 -21.61 6.19 3.82
CA GLU A 211 -21.91 5.12 2.87
C GLU A 211 -22.11 3.77 3.55
N TYR A 212 -21.23 3.40 4.50
CA TYR A 212 -21.41 2.18 5.28
C TYR A 212 -22.61 2.24 6.22
N GLU A 213 -22.94 3.41 6.80
CA GLU A 213 -24.14 3.57 7.63
C GLU A 213 -25.42 3.30 6.81
N ASP A 214 -25.48 3.82 5.58
CA ASP A 214 -26.61 3.57 4.69
C ASP A 214 -26.67 2.10 4.24
N MET A 215 -25.53 1.50 3.91
CA MET A 215 -25.47 0.07 3.58
C MET A 215 -25.91 -0.82 4.72
N LEU A 216 -25.54 -0.49 5.97
CA LEU A 216 -25.96 -1.27 7.13
C LEU A 216 -27.48 -1.21 7.31
N LYS A 217 -28.12 -0.05 7.08
CA LYS A 217 -29.60 0.09 7.14
C LYS A 217 -30.30 -0.73 6.07
N GLU A 218 -29.71 -0.84 4.88
CA GLU A 218 -30.23 -1.63 3.77
C GLU A 218 -29.90 -3.13 3.88
N ALA A 219 -28.87 -3.47 4.66
CA ALA A 219 -28.45 -4.84 4.87
C ALA A 219 -29.49 -5.56 5.74
N GLY A 220 -30.02 -6.67 5.23
CA GLY A 220 -30.70 -7.67 6.06
C GLY A 220 -29.66 -8.41 6.93
N ASP A 221 -29.75 -9.73 6.99
CA ASP A 221 -28.64 -10.50 7.57
C ASP A 221 -27.50 -10.61 6.56
N TYR A 222 -26.42 -9.87 6.81
CA TYR A 222 -25.19 -9.90 6.01
C TYR A 222 -24.08 -10.72 6.67
N SER A 223 -24.34 -11.36 7.81
CA SER A 223 -23.32 -12.03 8.62
C SER A 223 -22.67 -13.25 7.95
N GLY A 224 -23.32 -13.88 6.97
CA GLY A 224 -22.86 -15.14 6.38
C GLY A 224 -22.77 -16.31 7.38
N ILE A 225 -23.50 -16.22 8.51
CA ILE A 225 -23.58 -17.25 9.54
C ILE A 225 -24.66 -18.26 9.14
N GLU A 226 -24.29 -19.52 8.99
CA GLU A 226 -25.19 -20.54 8.43
C GLU A 226 -25.81 -21.44 9.50
N ASN A 227 -25.19 -21.52 10.69
CA ASN A 227 -25.63 -22.41 11.76
C ASN A 227 -25.40 -21.81 13.16
N GLN A 228 -26.09 -22.39 14.14
CA GLN A 228 -26.08 -21.90 15.52
C GLN A 228 -24.70 -22.00 16.21
N GLY A 229 -23.82 -22.90 15.76
CA GLY A 229 -22.48 -23.05 16.32
C GLY A 229 -21.52 -21.92 15.92
N GLU A 230 -21.87 -21.12 14.92
CA GLU A 230 -21.08 -19.99 14.41
C GLU A 230 -21.54 -18.64 14.97
N GLU A 231 -22.58 -18.63 15.78
CA GLU A 231 -23.21 -17.40 16.26
C GLU A 231 -22.30 -16.50 17.12
N TRP A 232 -21.18 -17.03 17.63
CA TRP A 232 -20.14 -16.24 18.28
C TRP A 232 -19.48 -15.22 17.33
N LEU A 233 -19.53 -15.45 16.01
CA LEU A 233 -19.03 -14.51 15.00
C LEU A 233 -19.77 -13.17 15.02
N ARG A 234 -21.02 -13.11 15.51
CA ARG A 234 -21.74 -11.84 15.69
C ARG A 234 -21.13 -10.96 16.78
N THR A 235 -20.29 -11.51 17.66
CA THR A 235 -19.57 -10.72 18.67
C THR A 235 -18.14 -10.36 18.23
N ASP A 236 -17.73 -10.79 17.03
CA ASP A 236 -16.44 -10.45 16.44
C ASP A 236 -16.61 -9.26 15.49
N ASP A 237 -16.21 -8.08 15.95
CA ASP A 237 -16.41 -6.84 15.19
C ASP A 237 -15.54 -6.75 13.93
N SER A 238 -14.35 -7.38 13.93
CA SER A 238 -13.51 -7.53 12.74
C SER A 238 -14.23 -8.30 11.64
N TYR A 239 -14.81 -9.44 12.00
CA TYR A 239 -15.56 -10.30 11.09
C TYR A 239 -16.80 -9.60 10.55
N MET A 240 -17.65 -9.06 11.43
CA MET A 240 -18.89 -8.43 11.00
C MET A 240 -18.64 -7.20 10.12
N ALA A 241 -17.64 -6.37 10.43
CA ALA A 241 -17.26 -5.28 9.53
C ALA A 241 -16.74 -5.79 8.18
N ALA A 242 -15.97 -6.88 8.15
CA ALA A 242 -15.52 -7.49 6.89
C ALA A 242 -16.69 -8.02 6.06
N ARG A 243 -17.68 -8.65 6.69
CA ARG A 243 -18.92 -9.07 6.02
C ARG A 243 -19.68 -7.87 5.43
N LEU A 244 -19.72 -6.74 6.14
CA LEU A 244 -20.34 -5.51 5.63
C LEU A 244 -19.60 -4.98 4.38
N ARG A 245 -18.25 -5.01 4.39
CA ARG A 245 -17.44 -4.66 3.20
C ARG A 245 -17.71 -5.60 2.02
N GLU A 246 -17.79 -6.90 2.26
CA GLU A 246 -18.12 -7.88 1.21
C GLU A 246 -19.55 -7.70 0.68
N TYR A 247 -20.51 -7.41 1.56
CA TYR A 247 -21.87 -7.07 1.16
C TYR A 247 -21.88 -5.84 0.24
N ALA A 248 -21.14 -4.80 0.59
CA ALA A 248 -20.99 -3.61 -0.25
C ALA A 248 -20.47 -3.96 -1.66
N VAL A 249 -19.39 -4.75 -1.74
CA VAL A 249 -18.85 -5.23 -3.02
C VAL A 249 -19.89 -6.05 -3.81
N SER A 250 -20.61 -6.95 -3.15
CA SER A 250 -21.59 -7.84 -3.78
C SER A 250 -22.78 -7.12 -4.41
N LYS A 251 -23.13 -5.93 -3.91
CA LYS A 251 -24.24 -5.14 -4.43
C LYS A 251 -23.91 -4.44 -5.75
N ASN A 252 -22.70 -4.65 -6.29
CA ASN A 252 -22.10 -3.74 -7.28
C ASN A 252 -22.32 -2.28 -6.86
N SER A 253 -22.43 -2.06 -5.56
CA SER A 253 -22.23 -0.72 -5.07
C SER A 253 -20.75 -0.51 -5.38
N THR A 254 -20.50 0.27 -6.44
CA THR A 254 -19.62 1.39 -6.20
C THR A 254 -20.18 2.02 -4.94
N LEU A 255 -19.73 1.58 -3.75
CA LEU A 255 -19.70 2.38 -2.52
C LEU A 255 -19.44 3.76 -3.05
N LYS A 256 -20.50 4.58 -3.10
CA LYS A 256 -20.67 5.60 -4.13
C LYS A 256 -19.29 6.20 -4.32
N THR A 257 -18.73 6.10 -5.52
CA THR A 257 -17.81 7.18 -5.88
C THR A 257 -18.74 8.35 -5.97
N SER A 258 -19.08 8.90 -4.80
CA SER A 258 -19.95 10.01 -4.57
C SER A 258 -19.10 11.19 -5.01
N ASP A 259 -18.85 11.21 -6.31
CA ASP A 259 -18.80 12.38 -7.15
C ASP A 259 -20.23 12.97 -7.10
N SER A 260 -20.70 13.33 -5.90
CA SER A 260 -21.72 14.35 -5.79
C SER A 260 -20.99 15.62 -6.20
N SER A 261 -21.13 15.96 -7.47
CA SER A 261 -20.80 17.24 -8.09
C SER A 261 -21.52 18.44 -7.44
N ASP A 262 -22.18 18.24 -6.30
CA ASP A 262 -23.05 19.21 -5.63
C ASP A 262 -22.52 19.64 -4.25
N ALA A 263 -21.30 19.23 -3.87
CA ALA A 263 -20.57 19.90 -2.80
C ALA A 263 -19.67 20.99 -3.41
N GLU A 264 -20.04 22.26 -3.24
CA GLU A 264 -19.18 23.43 -3.48
C GLU A 264 -17.96 23.46 -2.52
N SER A 265 -17.15 22.40 -2.50
CA SER A 265 -15.85 22.40 -1.83
C SER A 265 -14.80 21.77 -2.73
N SER A 266 -13.73 22.52 -2.95
CA SER A 266 -12.51 22.21 -3.70
C SER A 266 -11.72 21.03 -3.12
N THR A 267 -12.27 19.83 -3.16
CA THR A 267 -11.82 18.70 -2.35
C THR A 267 -11.62 17.46 -3.22
N TYR A 268 -10.47 16.80 -3.08
CA TYR A 268 -10.13 15.57 -3.81
C TYR A 268 -10.97 14.39 -3.31
N SER A 269 -11.39 13.51 -4.21
CA SER A 269 -12.04 12.23 -3.83
C SER A 269 -11.03 11.24 -3.22
N LEU A 270 -11.50 10.21 -2.50
CA LEU A 270 -10.61 9.12 -2.03
C LEU A 270 -9.89 8.42 -3.20
N ARG A 271 -10.53 8.36 -4.37
CA ARG A 271 -9.92 7.83 -5.60
C ARG A 271 -8.79 8.72 -6.09
N ASP A 272 -9.01 10.04 -6.11
CA ASP A 272 -7.96 11.02 -6.45
C ASP A 272 -6.76 10.85 -5.52
N LEU A 273 -7.01 10.75 -4.22
CA LEU A 273 -5.98 10.56 -3.22
C LEU A 273 -5.24 9.23 -3.42
N ALA A 274 -5.95 8.12 -3.64
CA ALA A 274 -5.29 6.82 -3.88
C ALA A 274 -4.31 6.87 -5.08
N VAL A 275 -4.72 7.50 -6.19
CA VAL A 275 -3.86 7.67 -7.37
C VAL A 275 -2.70 8.63 -7.10
N ALA A 276 -2.94 9.71 -6.36
CA ALA A 276 -1.90 10.66 -5.97
C ALA A 276 -0.84 10.02 -5.07
N GLY A 277 -1.28 9.21 -4.11
CA GLY A 277 -0.42 8.46 -3.19
C GLY A 277 0.42 7.41 -3.93
N LEU A 278 -0.15 6.74 -4.92
CA LEU A 278 0.57 5.79 -5.76
C LEU A 278 1.69 6.47 -6.56
N PHE A 279 1.38 7.57 -7.25
CA PHE A 279 2.39 8.33 -8.00
C PHE A 279 3.52 8.81 -7.07
N ALA A 280 3.16 9.37 -5.91
CA ALA A 280 4.12 9.87 -4.94
C ALA A 280 5.01 8.77 -4.35
N SER A 281 4.42 7.61 -4.03
CA SER A 281 5.13 6.42 -3.53
C SER A 281 6.17 5.94 -4.53
N GLU A 282 5.76 5.68 -5.77
CA GLU A 282 6.65 5.15 -6.81
C GLU A 282 7.78 6.14 -7.12
N SER A 283 7.45 7.42 -7.31
CA SER A 283 8.42 8.48 -7.58
C SER A 283 9.43 8.65 -6.43
N SER A 284 8.97 8.57 -5.18
CA SER A 284 9.85 8.67 -4.01
C SER A 284 10.79 7.47 -3.88
N LYS A 285 10.31 6.25 -4.16
CA LYS A 285 11.14 5.04 -4.16
C LYS A 285 12.28 5.17 -5.17
N GLN A 286 11.99 5.60 -6.40
CA GLN A 286 13.00 5.82 -7.44
C GLN A 286 13.98 6.94 -7.09
N TYR A 287 13.49 8.05 -6.55
CA TYR A 287 14.37 9.14 -6.14
C TYR A 287 15.36 8.69 -5.05
N ASN A 288 14.91 7.85 -4.13
CA ASN A 288 15.73 7.34 -3.03
C ASN A 288 16.69 6.21 -3.46
N SER A 289 16.40 5.48 -4.55
CA SER A 289 17.28 4.41 -5.03
C SER A 289 18.62 4.92 -5.56
N ILE A 290 18.68 6.18 -6.03
CA ILE A 290 19.92 6.82 -6.55
C ILE A 290 21.07 6.72 -5.55
N GLN A 291 20.80 6.78 -4.23
CA GLN A 291 21.84 6.74 -3.21
C GLN A 291 22.64 5.42 -3.19
N MET A 292 22.09 4.36 -3.79
CA MET A 292 22.73 3.04 -3.85
C MET A 292 23.58 2.84 -5.11
N GLU A 293 23.53 3.78 -6.06
CA GLU A 293 24.23 3.68 -7.34
C GLU A 293 25.50 4.54 -7.29
N LEU A 294 26.67 3.89 -7.37
CA LEU A 294 27.95 4.61 -7.48
C LEU A 294 28.11 5.30 -8.84
N PHE A 295 27.45 4.77 -9.88
CA PHE A 295 27.45 5.27 -11.24
C PHE A 295 26.03 5.14 -11.78
N PRO A 296 25.38 6.24 -12.21
CA PRO A 296 24.06 6.18 -12.84
C PRO A 296 24.12 5.45 -14.18
N ASP A 297 22.97 4.92 -14.61
CA ASP A 297 22.78 4.34 -15.94
C ASP A 297 23.15 5.32 -17.08
N GLU A 298 23.39 4.79 -18.28
CA GLU A 298 23.67 5.60 -19.47
C GLU A 298 22.45 6.46 -19.87
N GLU A 299 22.69 7.64 -20.42
CA GLU A 299 21.70 8.68 -20.63
C GLU A 299 20.52 8.29 -21.52
N THR A 300 20.72 7.45 -22.53
CA THR A 300 19.62 6.98 -23.39
C THR A 300 18.69 6.02 -22.65
N ARG A 301 19.23 5.22 -21.72
CA ARG A 301 18.43 4.35 -20.84
C ARG A 301 17.61 5.17 -19.85
N ILE A 302 18.22 6.16 -19.20
CA ILE A 302 17.50 7.08 -18.31
C ILE A 302 16.32 7.74 -19.06
N GLY A 303 16.55 8.20 -20.30
CA GLY A 303 15.48 8.78 -21.12
C GLY A 303 14.34 7.81 -21.43
N LEU A 304 14.66 6.54 -21.69
CA LEU A 304 13.69 5.48 -21.97
C LEU A 304 12.86 5.13 -20.72
N ASP A 305 13.50 5.00 -19.56
CA ASP A 305 12.84 4.69 -18.29
C ASP A 305 11.87 5.81 -17.86
N LEU A 306 12.30 7.06 -17.96
CA LEU A 306 11.45 8.22 -17.68
C LEU A 306 10.27 8.29 -18.66
N ALA A 307 10.46 7.94 -19.93
CA ALA A 307 9.37 7.89 -20.90
C ALA A 307 8.35 6.82 -20.52
N LEU A 308 8.81 5.62 -20.14
CA LEU A 308 7.93 4.55 -19.70
C LEU A 308 7.10 4.95 -18.47
N GLN A 309 7.74 5.54 -17.46
CA GLN A 309 7.05 6.05 -16.28
C GLN A 309 5.98 7.10 -16.63
N SER A 310 6.30 8.02 -17.55
CA SER A 310 5.34 9.02 -18.03
C SER A 310 4.17 8.40 -18.81
N MET A 311 4.42 7.42 -19.68
CA MET A 311 3.36 6.69 -20.40
C MET A 311 2.44 5.94 -19.43
N LYS A 312 3.02 5.23 -18.45
CA LYS A 312 2.27 4.54 -17.40
C LYS A 312 1.44 5.52 -16.57
N THR A 313 2.03 6.66 -16.18
CA THR A 313 1.34 7.71 -15.42
C THR A 313 0.15 8.27 -16.20
N ASP A 314 0.31 8.57 -17.50
CA ASP A 314 -0.79 9.01 -18.34
C ASP A 314 -1.90 7.96 -18.45
N LEU A 315 -1.55 6.68 -18.67
CA LEU A 315 -2.54 5.61 -18.75
C LEU A 315 -3.28 5.44 -17.41
N LEU A 316 -2.58 5.52 -16.28
CA LEU A 316 -3.17 5.50 -14.94
C LEU A 316 -4.21 6.61 -14.78
N ILE A 317 -3.86 7.85 -15.12
CA ILE A 317 -4.78 9.00 -15.06
C ILE A 317 -6.02 8.75 -15.93
N ARG A 318 -5.83 8.31 -17.18
CA ARG A 318 -6.94 8.08 -18.13
C ARG A 318 -7.85 6.91 -17.78
N LYS A 319 -7.33 5.90 -17.07
CA LYS A 319 -8.09 4.66 -16.76
C LYS A 319 -8.72 4.66 -15.37
N THR A 320 -8.23 5.49 -14.44
CA THR A 320 -8.76 5.52 -13.07
C THR A 320 -9.97 6.41 -12.90
N GLY A 321 -10.20 7.38 -13.80
CA GLY A 321 -11.33 8.29 -13.70
C GLY A 321 -11.22 9.27 -12.53
N ILE A 322 -10.00 9.74 -12.25
CA ILE A 322 -9.73 10.81 -11.29
C ILE A 322 -10.18 12.17 -11.83
N GLY A 323 -10.44 13.12 -10.92
CA GLY A 323 -10.87 14.47 -11.24
C GLY A 323 -9.83 15.27 -12.02
N ALA A 324 -10.29 16.31 -12.72
CA ALA A 324 -9.43 17.16 -13.56
C ALA A 324 -8.36 17.91 -12.76
N GLU A 325 -8.68 18.35 -11.54
CA GLU A 325 -7.72 19.02 -10.65
C GLU A 325 -6.59 18.07 -10.26
N MET A 326 -6.92 16.85 -9.80
CA MET A 326 -5.92 15.83 -9.46
C MET A 326 -5.09 15.39 -10.67
N SER A 327 -5.75 15.20 -11.82
CA SER A 327 -5.08 14.87 -13.08
C SER A 327 -4.04 15.92 -13.46
N SER A 328 -4.37 17.19 -13.29
CA SER A 328 -3.48 18.31 -13.58
C SER A 328 -2.33 18.39 -12.57
N LEU A 329 -2.63 18.17 -11.28
CA LEU A 329 -1.62 18.10 -10.22
C LEU A 329 -0.56 17.04 -10.55
N ILE A 330 -0.98 15.79 -10.81
CA ILE A 330 -0.05 14.69 -11.10
C ILE A 330 0.78 14.98 -12.36
N LYS A 331 0.16 15.47 -13.44
CA LYS A 331 0.89 15.78 -14.69
C LYS A 331 1.95 16.88 -14.48
N ASN A 332 1.60 17.95 -13.77
CA ASN A 332 2.54 19.03 -13.49
C ASN A 332 3.67 18.57 -12.58
N SER A 333 3.34 17.79 -11.54
CA SER A 333 4.32 17.22 -10.62
C SER A 333 5.25 16.21 -11.30
N ALA A 334 4.77 15.40 -12.26
CA ALA A 334 5.61 14.49 -13.04
C ALA A 334 6.72 15.24 -13.80
N ASN A 335 6.39 16.38 -14.42
CA ASN A 335 7.39 17.21 -15.10
C ASN A 335 8.47 17.72 -14.16
N VAL A 336 8.07 18.30 -13.02
CA VAL A 336 9.02 18.82 -12.02
C VAL A 336 9.84 17.69 -11.37
N TYR A 337 9.20 16.54 -11.16
CA TYR A 337 9.86 15.35 -10.62
C TYR A 337 11.00 14.89 -11.52
N MET A 338 10.77 14.76 -12.84
CA MET A 338 11.80 14.32 -13.78
C MET A 338 13.02 15.24 -13.76
N ASP A 339 12.82 16.56 -13.75
CA ASP A 339 13.92 17.52 -13.66
C ASP A 339 14.70 17.36 -12.36
N LYS A 340 14.01 17.18 -11.22
CA LYS A 340 14.66 16.92 -9.94
C LYS A 340 15.42 15.60 -9.89
N TYR A 341 14.86 14.56 -10.50
CA TYR A 341 15.48 13.24 -10.58
C TYR A 341 16.78 13.31 -11.38
N ILE A 342 16.77 13.94 -12.56
CA ILE A 342 17.96 14.15 -13.39
C ILE A 342 18.99 15.01 -12.65
N ASN A 343 18.57 16.10 -11.98
CA ASN A 343 19.47 16.91 -11.16
C ASN A 343 20.15 16.07 -10.07
N ARG A 344 19.40 15.17 -9.43
CA ARG A 344 19.94 14.31 -8.38
C ARG A 344 20.92 13.27 -8.91
N LEU A 345 20.68 12.72 -10.08
CA LEU A 345 21.64 11.83 -10.76
C LEU A 345 22.93 12.58 -11.11
N ASP A 346 22.83 13.82 -11.62
CA ASP A 346 23.98 14.70 -11.90
C ASP A 346 24.80 14.96 -10.62
N GLU A 347 24.14 15.35 -9.52
CA GLU A 347 24.79 15.55 -8.22
C GLU A 347 25.50 14.27 -7.75
N ASN A 348 24.86 13.12 -7.87
CA ASN A 348 25.44 11.85 -7.43
C ASN A 348 26.67 11.47 -8.27
N LEU A 349 26.59 11.68 -9.59
CA LEU A 349 27.70 11.44 -10.53
C LEU A 349 28.89 12.36 -10.24
N ALA A 350 28.66 13.66 -10.03
CA ALA A 350 29.71 14.61 -9.66
C ALA A 350 30.39 14.22 -8.34
N ASN A 351 29.60 13.87 -7.32
CA ASN A 351 30.12 13.40 -6.03
C ASN A 351 30.94 12.10 -6.15
N ALA A 352 30.52 11.16 -7.01
CA ALA A 352 31.25 9.92 -7.26
C ALA A 352 32.59 10.19 -7.97
N ALA A 353 32.59 11.09 -8.96
CA ALA A 353 33.80 11.52 -9.65
C ALA A 353 34.82 12.14 -8.68
N ASP A 354 34.37 13.08 -7.84
CA ASP A 354 35.21 13.77 -6.84
C ASP A 354 35.79 12.81 -5.80
N ARG A 355 35.02 11.82 -5.35
CA ARG A 355 35.45 10.85 -4.32
C ARG A 355 36.45 9.82 -4.84
N THR A 356 36.30 9.40 -6.09
CA THR A 356 37.06 8.26 -6.64
C THR A 356 38.31 8.71 -7.39
N ASN A 357 38.33 9.95 -7.92
CA ASN A 357 39.43 10.51 -8.71
C ASN A 357 39.89 9.57 -9.85
N LEU A 358 38.98 8.73 -10.36
CA LEU A 358 39.30 7.80 -11.44
C LEU A 358 39.25 8.52 -12.79
N PRO A 359 40.29 8.39 -13.63
CA PRO A 359 40.29 8.99 -14.96
C PRO A 359 39.17 8.40 -15.82
N GLY A 360 38.40 9.27 -16.48
CA GLY A 360 37.33 8.88 -17.41
C GLY A 360 35.91 8.85 -16.81
N ILE A 361 35.73 9.14 -15.52
CA ILE A 361 34.39 9.32 -14.95
C ILE A 361 33.79 10.66 -15.42
N LYS A 362 32.56 10.61 -15.93
CA LYS A 362 31.78 11.80 -16.28
C LYS A 362 31.43 12.57 -14.99
N HIS A 363 31.46 13.91 -15.04
CA HIS A 363 31.03 14.75 -13.91
C HIS A 363 29.59 15.26 -14.07
N SER A 364 28.99 15.03 -15.24
CA SER A 364 27.61 15.40 -15.55
C SER A 364 27.05 14.50 -16.65
N LEU A 365 25.74 14.35 -16.66
CA LEU A 365 24.96 13.64 -17.66
C LEU A 365 24.77 14.49 -18.92
N ASN A 366 24.70 13.82 -20.06
CA ASN A 366 24.20 14.40 -21.32
C ASN A 366 22.67 14.54 -21.28
N ARG A 367 22.18 15.66 -20.75
CA ARG A 367 20.73 15.95 -20.63
C ARG A 367 20.02 15.98 -21.97
N GLU A 368 20.70 16.41 -23.04
CA GLU A 368 20.14 16.40 -24.38
C GLU A 368 19.88 14.97 -24.88
N ALA A 369 20.73 14.00 -24.53
CA ALA A 369 20.51 12.59 -24.85
C ALA A 369 19.29 12.02 -24.11
N ILE A 370 19.19 12.29 -22.80
CA ILE A 370 18.02 11.90 -21.98
C ILE A 370 16.74 12.48 -22.60
N SER A 371 16.71 13.80 -22.82
CA SER A 371 15.53 14.51 -23.31
C SER A 371 15.10 14.05 -24.71
N ARG A 372 16.05 13.73 -25.59
CA ARG A 372 15.77 13.28 -26.95
C ARG A 372 15.06 11.93 -26.97
N ILE A 373 15.56 10.94 -26.23
CA ILE A 373 14.91 9.62 -26.13
C ILE A 373 13.58 9.73 -25.42
N TYR A 374 13.52 10.52 -24.34
CA TYR A 374 12.29 10.76 -23.60
C TYR A 374 11.17 11.30 -24.50
N ARG A 375 11.44 12.40 -25.22
CA ARG A 375 10.45 13.05 -26.10
C ARG A 375 10.07 12.16 -27.27
N TYR A 376 11.05 11.56 -27.96
CA TYR A 376 10.79 10.67 -29.09
C TYR A 376 9.83 9.54 -28.70
N THR A 377 10.08 8.89 -27.56
CA THR A 377 9.24 7.78 -27.08
C THR A 377 7.83 8.25 -26.73
N LEU A 378 7.69 9.42 -26.08
CA LEU A 378 6.38 9.98 -25.78
C LEU A 378 5.61 10.42 -27.02
N ASP A 379 6.28 10.96 -28.04
CA ASP A 379 5.63 11.30 -29.31
C ASP A 379 5.07 10.03 -29.97
N GLN A 380 5.85 8.92 -29.97
CA GLN A 380 5.34 7.63 -30.46
C GLN A 380 4.13 7.12 -29.68
N TYR A 381 4.08 7.37 -28.37
CA TYR A 381 2.94 7.03 -27.54
C TYR A 381 1.72 7.90 -27.79
N GLN A 382 1.90 9.20 -27.98
CA GLN A 382 0.81 10.11 -28.32
C GLN A 382 0.18 9.77 -29.68
N ASP A 383 1.00 9.36 -30.64
CA ASP A 383 0.55 8.97 -31.98
C ASP A 383 -0.18 7.62 -31.99
N SER A 384 0.33 6.63 -31.26
CA SER A 384 -0.17 5.25 -31.32
C SER A 384 -1.21 4.92 -30.26
N ASN A 385 -1.17 5.61 -29.12
CA ASN A 385 -1.86 5.23 -27.89
C ASN A 385 -1.55 3.79 -27.43
N ASP A 386 -0.41 3.24 -27.86
CA ASP A 386 0.06 1.89 -27.53
C ASP A 386 1.42 2.00 -26.82
N ILE A 387 1.40 1.78 -25.51
CA ILE A 387 2.57 1.87 -24.65
C ILE A 387 3.67 0.88 -25.05
N LYS A 388 3.32 -0.33 -25.53
CA LYS A 388 4.32 -1.32 -25.93
C LYS A 388 4.97 -0.94 -27.24
N ALA A 389 4.15 -0.59 -28.24
CA ALA A 389 4.66 -0.18 -29.54
C ALA A 389 5.52 1.09 -29.43
N ALA A 390 5.09 2.05 -28.61
CA ALA A 390 5.86 3.26 -28.34
C ALA A 390 7.18 2.96 -27.62
N PHE A 391 7.15 2.14 -26.57
CA PHE A 391 8.35 1.71 -25.85
C PHE A 391 9.34 0.99 -26.78
N GLN A 392 8.86 0.07 -27.62
CA GLN A 392 9.71 -0.65 -28.58
C GLN A 392 10.43 0.30 -29.54
N LYS A 393 9.72 1.27 -30.11
CA LYS A 393 10.34 2.29 -30.97
C LYS A 393 11.32 3.16 -30.20
N GLY A 394 10.97 3.58 -28.99
CA GLY A 394 11.84 4.33 -28.09
C GLY A 394 13.16 3.60 -27.81
N ALA A 395 13.07 2.31 -27.51
CA ALA A 395 14.23 1.45 -27.29
C ALA A 395 15.10 1.31 -28.54
N GLN A 396 14.50 1.12 -29.73
CA GLN A 396 15.24 1.10 -30.99
C GLN A 396 15.99 2.41 -31.25
N GLN A 397 15.36 3.55 -30.94
CA GLN A 397 16.00 4.86 -31.03
C GLN A 397 17.15 5.00 -30.02
N ALA A 398 16.96 4.55 -28.78
CA ALA A 398 17.99 4.56 -27.74
C ALA A 398 19.21 3.74 -28.15
N VAL A 399 19.02 2.52 -28.66
CA VAL A 399 20.09 1.66 -29.21
C VAL A 399 20.85 2.36 -30.35
N SER A 400 20.12 2.99 -31.28
CA SER A 400 20.71 3.71 -32.42
C SER A 400 21.57 4.89 -31.95
N ASP A 401 21.03 5.70 -31.04
CA ASP A 401 21.72 6.85 -30.46
C ASP A 401 22.95 6.45 -29.66
N PHE A 402 22.83 5.41 -28.84
CA PHE A 402 23.94 4.86 -28.06
C PHE A 402 25.07 4.39 -28.99
N LYS A 403 24.76 3.58 -30.02
CA LYS A 403 25.77 3.09 -30.98
C LYS A 403 26.49 4.24 -31.69
N SER A 404 25.77 5.28 -32.08
CA SER A 404 26.38 6.47 -32.71
C SER A 404 27.33 7.21 -31.75
N GLN A 405 26.97 7.33 -30.47
CA GLN A 405 27.80 7.98 -29.46
C GLN A 405 29.02 7.12 -29.09
N TYR A 406 28.82 5.82 -28.85
CA TYR A 406 29.89 4.88 -28.50
C TYR A 406 30.96 4.79 -29.60
N ASN A 407 30.55 4.71 -30.87
CA ASN A 407 31.49 4.64 -32.00
C ASN A 407 32.33 5.92 -32.17
N SER A 408 31.84 7.08 -31.71
CA SER A 408 32.52 8.36 -31.86
C SER A 408 33.39 8.75 -30.66
N LYS A 409 33.02 8.33 -29.44
CA LYS A 409 33.65 8.78 -28.19
C LYS A 409 34.21 7.66 -27.31
N GLY A 410 33.94 6.39 -27.64
CA GLY A 410 34.10 5.29 -26.69
C GLY A 410 33.06 5.35 -25.56
N GLY A 411 33.12 4.39 -24.63
CA GLY A 411 32.19 4.30 -23.49
C GLY A 411 32.54 3.12 -22.58
N PHE A 412 31.81 2.94 -21.49
CA PHE A 412 32.04 1.80 -20.62
C PHE A 412 31.59 0.51 -21.31
N TYR A 413 32.39 -0.55 -21.16
CA TYR A 413 32.08 -1.84 -21.79
C TYR A 413 30.75 -2.44 -21.29
N SER A 414 30.38 -2.18 -20.03
CA SER A 414 29.10 -2.59 -19.44
C SER A 414 27.90 -1.96 -20.15
N GLU A 415 27.96 -0.68 -20.51
CA GLU A 415 26.89 0.03 -21.25
C GLU A 415 26.70 -0.58 -22.65
N LYS A 416 27.82 -0.91 -23.31
CA LYS A 416 27.79 -1.59 -24.61
C LYS A 416 27.17 -2.98 -24.51
N LEU A 417 27.58 -3.76 -23.50
CA LEU A 417 27.02 -5.09 -23.26
C LEU A 417 25.51 -5.03 -23.02
N TYR A 418 25.04 -4.08 -22.22
CA TYR A 418 23.59 -3.86 -22.00
C TYR A 418 22.84 -3.69 -23.32
N TRP A 419 23.25 -2.72 -24.15
CA TRP A 419 22.55 -2.46 -25.41
C TRP A 419 22.72 -3.56 -26.47
N GLU A 420 23.79 -4.37 -26.40
CA GLU A 420 23.95 -5.57 -27.24
C GLU A 420 23.01 -6.71 -26.82
N GLN A 421 22.68 -6.79 -25.53
CA GLN A 421 21.79 -7.78 -24.92
C GLN A 421 20.33 -7.31 -24.80
N PHE A 422 20.03 -6.06 -25.14
CA PHE A 422 18.68 -5.51 -24.97
C PHE A 422 17.60 -6.33 -25.70
N ASP A 423 17.88 -6.74 -26.95
CA ASP A 423 17.01 -7.59 -27.77
C ASP A 423 17.43 -9.07 -27.76
N ASN A 424 18.59 -9.42 -27.18
CA ASN A 424 19.20 -10.75 -27.29
C ASN A 424 19.39 -11.40 -25.91
N ILE A 425 19.17 -12.71 -25.83
CA ILE A 425 19.48 -13.47 -24.61
C ILE A 425 21.00 -13.40 -24.34
N PRO A 426 21.46 -13.15 -23.09
CA PRO A 426 22.88 -13.04 -22.77
C PRO A 426 23.68 -14.26 -23.21
N GLN A 427 24.84 -14.04 -23.85
CA GLN A 427 25.67 -15.12 -24.45
C GLN A 427 26.25 -16.12 -23.43
N TYR A 428 26.17 -15.83 -22.13
CA TYR A 428 26.67 -16.67 -21.04
C TYR A 428 25.58 -17.48 -20.33
N ALA A 429 24.32 -17.37 -20.78
CA ALA A 429 23.17 -18.09 -20.27
C ALA A 429 23.33 -19.60 -20.53
N THR A 430 23.97 -20.32 -19.60
CA THR A 430 24.33 -21.73 -19.84
C THR A 430 23.35 -22.74 -19.27
N ASN A 431 22.35 -22.38 -18.43
CA ASN A 431 21.36 -23.35 -17.93
C ASN A 431 20.05 -22.79 -17.31
N VAL A 432 19.64 -21.56 -17.61
CA VAL A 432 18.31 -21.02 -17.21
C VAL A 432 17.74 -20.23 -18.39
N LYS A 433 16.42 -20.23 -18.57
CA LYS A 433 15.72 -19.48 -19.64
C LYS A 433 15.87 -17.97 -19.37
N GLU A 434 17.01 -17.38 -19.69
CA GLU A 434 17.25 -15.96 -19.50
C GLU A 434 16.42 -15.14 -20.51
N LEU A 435 15.76 -14.09 -20.02
CA LEU A 435 14.99 -13.14 -20.82
C LEU A 435 15.90 -11.98 -21.22
N SER A 436 15.71 -11.45 -22.43
CA SER A 436 16.31 -10.18 -22.83
C SER A 436 15.74 -9.03 -21.99
N ASP A 437 16.42 -7.89 -21.97
CA ASP A 437 15.90 -6.73 -21.23
C ASP A 437 14.58 -6.23 -21.81
N TYR A 438 14.41 -6.25 -23.14
CA TYR A 438 13.14 -5.93 -23.78
C TYR A 438 12.00 -6.86 -23.31
N GLU A 439 12.25 -8.17 -23.20
CA GLU A 439 11.25 -9.12 -22.71
C GLU A 439 10.82 -8.80 -21.28
N LYS A 440 11.76 -8.42 -20.42
CA LYS A 440 11.45 -7.98 -19.05
C LYS A 440 10.59 -6.70 -19.05
N TYR A 441 10.93 -5.68 -19.84
CA TYR A 441 10.09 -4.48 -20.01
C TYR A 441 8.68 -4.84 -20.51
N SER A 442 8.57 -5.73 -21.49
CA SER A 442 7.27 -6.13 -22.06
C SER A 442 6.38 -6.80 -21.01
N ILE A 443 6.91 -7.72 -20.21
CA ILE A 443 6.16 -8.39 -19.12
C ILE A 443 5.66 -7.38 -18.10
N LEU A 444 6.49 -6.40 -17.74
CA LEU A 444 6.12 -5.35 -16.78
C LEU A 444 5.06 -4.40 -17.32
N ILE A 445 5.11 -4.10 -18.63
CA ILE A 445 4.06 -3.32 -19.30
C ILE A 445 2.76 -4.12 -19.32
N ASP A 446 2.80 -5.42 -19.64
CA ASP A 446 1.62 -6.29 -19.59
C ASP A 446 0.99 -6.29 -18.20
N ARG A 447 1.76 -6.63 -17.18
CA ARG A 447 1.31 -6.67 -15.79
C ARG A 447 0.67 -5.35 -15.36
N PHE A 448 1.30 -4.22 -15.70
CA PHE A 448 0.74 -2.91 -15.43
C PHE A 448 -0.62 -2.71 -16.14
N THR A 449 -0.68 -2.98 -17.44
CA THR A 449 -1.92 -2.80 -18.21
C THR A 449 -3.04 -3.74 -17.78
N ASP A 450 -2.73 -4.97 -17.40
CA ASP A 450 -3.69 -5.95 -16.92
C ASP A 450 -4.19 -5.62 -15.52
N SER A 451 -3.31 -5.11 -14.65
CA SER A 451 -3.70 -4.59 -13.32
C SER A 451 -4.67 -3.41 -13.44
N LEU A 452 -4.45 -2.51 -14.41
CA LEU A 452 -5.39 -1.44 -14.71
C LEU A 452 -6.73 -1.96 -15.24
N LYS A 453 -6.73 -2.97 -16.12
CA LYS A 453 -7.96 -3.56 -16.67
C LYS A 453 -8.77 -4.29 -15.60
N SER A 454 -8.10 -5.02 -14.70
CA SER A 454 -8.75 -5.79 -13.64
C SER A 454 -9.16 -4.92 -12.44
N GLY A 455 -8.79 -3.64 -12.42
CA GLY A 455 -8.97 -2.76 -11.25
C GLY A 455 -8.13 -3.16 -10.04
N ASN A 456 -7.14 -4.05 -10.20
CA ASN A 456 -6.30 -4.51 -9.10
C ASN A 456 -5.13 -3.54 -8.91
N THR A 457 -5.32 -2.56 -8.03
CA THR A 457 -4.33 -1.50 -7.80
C THR A 457 -3.05 -1.97 -7.10
N LYS A 458 -3.05 -3.17 -6.52
CA LYS A 458 -1.90 -3.73 -5.77
C LYS A 458 -0.65 -3.99 -6.60
N ASN A 459 -0.83 -4.12 -7.91
CA ASN A 459 0.23 -4.44 -8.87
C ASN A 459 0.50 -3.28 -9.83
N ILE A 460 0.01 -2.08 -9.53
CA ILE A 460 0.28 -0.91 -10.35
C ILE A 460 1.67 -0.37 -10.01
N GLU A 461 2.67 -0.90 -10.71
CA GLU A 461 4.04 -0.40 -10.65
C GLU A 461 4.24 0.61 -11.78
N LEU A 462 4.45 1.89 -11.43
CA LEU A 462 4.85 2.91 -12.41
C LEU A 462 6.30 2.73 -12.88
N LEU A 463 7.05 1.84 -12.22
CA LEU A 463 8.48 1.62 -12.40
C LEU A 463 8.81 0.14 -12.70
N PHE A 464 10.11 -0.16 -12.84
CA PHE A 464 10.63 -1.44 -13.35
C PHE A 464 10.65 -2.56 -12.30
N ALA A 465 10.80 -2.24 -11.01
CA ALA A 465 10.77 -3.22 -9.92
C ALA A 465 10.38 -2.60 -8.57
N SER A 466 10.03 -3.46 -7.61
CA SER A 466 9.79 -3.06 -6.21
C SER A 466 11.00 -2.30 -5.64
N GLY A 467 10.73 -1.17 -4.97
CA GLY A 467 11.78 -0.31 -4.42
C GLY A 467 12.36 0.74 -5.39
N GLY A 468 11.76 0.92 -6.57
CA GLY A 468 12.04 2.06 -7.45
C GLY A 468 13.31 1.96 -8.30
N ARG A 469 13.92 0.77 -8.37
CA ARG A 469 15.17 0.54 -9.11
C ARG A 469 14.91 0.35 -10.61
N THR A 470 15.80 0.88 -11.44
CA THR A 470 15.77 0.80 -12.92
C THR A 470 16.48 -0.44 -13.49
N LEU A 471 17.17 -1.21 -12.63
CA LEU A 471 18.02 -2.32 -13.05
C LEU A 471 17.22 -3.61 -13.31
N THR A 472 17.31 -4.09 -14.55
CA THR A 472 16.74 -5.36 -15.01
C THR A 472 17.38 -6.62 -14.40
N GLU A 473 18.52 -6.46 -13.72
CA GLU A 473 19.30 -7.53 -13.09
C GLU A 473 18.64 -8.12 -11.83
N GLN A 474 17.70 -7.39 -11.22
CA GLN A 474 16.95 -7.86 -10.04
C GLN A 474 15.65 -8.58 -10.40
N PHE A 475 15.32 -8.67 -11.68
CA PHE A 475 14.32 -9.58 -12.22
C PHE A 475 14.90 -11.00 -12.29
N SER A 476 15.18 -11.60 -11.11
CA SER A 476 15.74 -12.95 -11.04
C SER A 476 14.66 -14.00 -11.30
N TYR A 477 15.04 -15.11 -11.94
CA TYR A 477 14.12 -16.14 -12.43
C TYR A 477 13.23 -16.78 -11.35
N SER A 478 13.64 -16.77 -10.08
CA SER A 478 12.79 -17.23 -8.96
C SER A 478 11.51 -16.40 -8.78
N ALA A 479 11.41 -15.24 -9.42
CA ALA A 479 10.23 -14.40 -9.42
C ALA A 479 9.39 -14.55 -10.71
N VAL A 480 9.92 -15.15 -11.79
CA VAL A 480 9.19 -15.28 -13.07
C VAL A 480 7.95 -16.17 -12.94
N ASP A 481 8.01 -17.25 -12.16
CA ASP A 481 6.83 -18.08 -11.84
C ASP A 481 5.84 -17.39 -10.88
N PHE A 482 6.23 -16.25 -10.27
CA PHE A 482 5.34 -15.36 -9.53
C PHE A 482 4.71 -14.28 -10.43
N TYR A 483 5.19 -14.14 -11.67
CA TYR A 483 4.84 -13.08 -12.63
C TYR A 483 4.19 -13.60 -13.92
N ILE A 484 4.13 -14.92 -14.14
CA ILE A 484 3.31 -15.64 -15.14
C ILE A 484 2.15 -16.28 -14.40
#